data_AF-A0A2E1ZDW7-F1
#
_entry.id   AF-A0A2E1ZDW7-F1
#
_cell.length_a   1.000
_cell.length_b   1.000
_cell.length_c   1.000
_cell.angle_alpha   90.00
_cell.angle_beta   90.00
_cell.angle_gamma   90.00
#
_symmetry.space_group_name_H-M   'P 1'
#
loop_
_entity.id
_entity.type
_entity.pdbx_description
1 polymer ?
#
loop_
_entity_poly.entity_id
_entity_poly.type
_entity_poly.pdbx_seq_one_letter_code
_entity_poly.pdbx_strand_id
1 'polypeptide(L)'
;MENYELYKWFITQGPIMQALYAGLFTWILTALGAALVFLFNSSNRKVLDAALGFTGGVMIAASFWSLLSPSIAYVEMQNDMGLSTMPVWLPPAIGFFLGALFLYILDKTIPHLHLFAKKEEAEG
;
A
#
# COMPACT_ATOMS: atom_id res chain seq x y z
N MET A 1 -16.99 24.41 -16.45
CA MET A 1 -16.52 23.40 -17.43
C MET A 1 -15.00 23.18 -17.38
N GLU A 2 -14.33 23.56 -16.29
CA GLU A 2 -12.86 23.55 -16.18
C GLU A 2 -12.30 22.31 -15.43
N ASN A 3 -13.15 21.63 -14.64
CA ASN A 3 -12.75 20.53 -13.75
C ASN A 3 -12.40 19.21 -14.46
N TYR A 4 -12.53 19.13 -15.78
CA TYR A 4 -12.27 17.91 -16.56
C TYR A 4 -10.95 17.94 -17.32
N GLU A 5 -10.31 19.09 -17.50
CA GLU A 5 -9.10 19.21 -18.31
C GLU A 5 -7.91 18.49 -17.66
N LEU A 6 -7.75 18.62 -16.33
CA LEU A 6 -6.72 17.90 -15.59
C LEU A 6 -6.94 16.38 -15.61
N TYR A 7 -8.18 15.95 -15.42
CA TYR A 7 -8.54 14.53 -15.45
C TYR A 7 -8.28 13.91 -16.82
N LYS A 8 -8.75 14.57 -17.89
CA LYS A 8 -8.51 14.16 -19.27
C LYS A 8 -7.02 14.12 -19.59
N TRP A 9 -6.28 15.15 -19.20
CA TRP A 9 -4.83 15.18 -19.36
C TRP A 9 -4.17 13.98 -18.65
N PHE A 10 -4.57 13.68 -17.41
CA PHE A 10 -3.99 12.58 -16.63
C PHE A 10 -4.26 11.20 -17.26
N ILE A 11 -5.49 10.92 -17.69
CA ILE A 11 -5.84 9.62 -18.29
C ILE A 11 -5.17 9.40 -19.67
N THR A 12 -4.78 10.48 -20.36
CA THR A 12 -4.04 10.39 -21.64
C THR A 12 -2.54 10.13 -21.46
N GLN A 13 -2.00 10.27 -20.24
CA GLN A 13 -0.60 9.96 -19.97
C GLN A 13 -0.36 8.45 -19.94
N GLY A 14 0.87 8.02 -20.23
CA GLY A 14 1.24 6.61 -20.13
C GLY A 14 1.17 6.08 -18.69
N PRO A 15 0.99 4.76 -18.47
CA PRO A 15 0.85 4.17 -17.13
C PRO A 15 2.03 4.48 -16.20
N ILE A 16 3.25 4.57 -16.73
CA ILE A 16 4.46 4.90 -15.97
C ILE A 16 4.38 6.33 -15.42
N MET A 17 3.94 7.29 -16.25
CA MET A 17 3.81 8.69 -15.83
C MET A 17 2.67 8.87 -14.83
N GLN A 18 1.56 8.15 -15.02
CA GLN A 18 0.45 8.12 -14.06
C GLN A 18 0.92 7.61 -12.70
N ALA A 19 1.65 6.49 -12.68
CA ALA A 19 2.22 5.93 -11.46
C ALA A 19 3.22 6.90 -10.79
N LEU A 20 4.06 7.58 -11.58
CA LEU A 20 5.01 8.57 -11.07
C LEU A 20 4.28 9.75 -10.41
N TYR A 21 3.28 10.34 -11.08
CA TYR A 21 2.53 11.47 -10.52
C TYR A 21 1.72 11.06 -9.29
N ALA A 22 1.07 9.90 -9.31
CA ALA A 22 0.37 9.36 -8.16
C ALA A 22 1.33 9.09 -6.98
N GLY A 23 2.52 8.56 -7.26
CA GLY A 23 3.56 8.32 -6.26
C GLY A 23 4.13 9.60 -5.65
N LEU A 24 4.40 10.62 -6.47
CA LEU A 24 4.84 11.93 -5.97
C LEU A 24 3.75 12.59 -5.11
N PHE A 25 2.49 12.44 -5.50
CA PHE A 25 1.36 12.93 -4.72
C PHE A 25 1.29 12.26 -3.34
N THR A 26 1.39 10.93 -3.26
CA THR A 26 1.39 10.24 -1.95
C THR A 26 2.60 10.64 -1.10
N TRP A 27 3.77 10.83 -1.70
CA TRP A 27 4.97 11.31 -1.00
C TRP A 27 4.80 12.71 -0.41
N ILE A 28 4.18 13.63 -1.16
CA ILE A 28 3.86 14.97 -0.66
C ILE A 28 2.91 14.89 0.53
N LEU A 29 1.87 14.03 0.46
CA LEU A 29 0.96 13.84 1.59
C LEU A 29 1.69 13.28 2.82
N THR A 30 2.62 12.35 2.65
CA THR A 30 3.46 11.85 3.75
C THR A 30 4.33 12.95 4.34
N ALA A 31 4.98 13.77 3.50
CA ALA A 31 5.80 14.89 3.94
C ALA A 31 4.98 15.95 4.69
N LEU A 32 3.78 16.28 4.21
CA LEU A 32 2.84 17.18 4.88
C LEU A 32 2.39 16.61 6.23
N GLY A 33 2.06 15.33 6.30
CA GLY A 33 1.71 14.65 7.56
C GLY A 33 2.86 14.68 8.58
N ALA A 34 4.09 14.45 8.12
CA ALA A 34 5.28 14.55 8.97
C ALA A 34 5.58 15.98 9.42
N ALA A 35 5.34 16.99 8.58
CA ALA A 35 5.54 18.40 8.91
C ALA A 35 4.64 18.88 10.05
N LEU A 36 3.50 18.23 10.31
CA LEU A 36 2.63 18.53 11.45
C LEU A 36 3.34 18.39 12.81
N VAL A 37 4.42 17.59 12.89
CA VAL A 37 5.23 17.44 14.11
C VAL A 37 5.80 18.78 14.59
N PHE A 38 6.05 19.75 13.70
CA PHE A 38 6.53 21.08 14.09
C PHE A 38 5.45 21.95 14.77
N LEU A 39 4.16 21.62 14.59
CA LEU A 39 3.04 22.34 15.18
C LEU A 39 2.58 21.73 16.51
N PHE A 40 2.77 20.42 16.70
CA PHE A 40 2.31 19.69 17.88
C PHE A 40 3.50 19.24 18.74
N ASN A 41 3.71 19.93 19.87
CA ASN A 41 4.85 19.69 20.77
C ASN A 41 4.61 18.57 21.83
N SER A 42 3.50 17.84 21.74
CA SER A 42 3.23 16.66 22.57
C SER A 42 2.48 15.57 21.80
N SER A 43 3.08 14.38 21.71
CA SER A 43 2.42 13.21 21.14
C SER A 43 1.37 12.71 22.12
N ASN A 44 0.10 13.05 21.89
CA ASN A 44 -1.00 12.43 22.62
C ASN A 44 -1.14 10.99 22.14
N ARG A 45 -0.76 10.05 23.01
CA ARG A 45 -0.80 8.60 22.71
C ARG A 45 -2.15 8.14 22.15
N LYS A 46 -3.28 8.68 22.62
CA LYS A 46 -4.61 8.34 22.09
C LYS A 46 -4.78 8.73 20.62
N VAL A 47 -4.24 9.88 20.22
CA VAL A 47 -4.31 10.37 18.83
C VAL A 47 -3.39 9.54 17.95
N LEU A 48 -2.20 9.17 18.43
CA LEU A 48 -1.28 8.30 17.71
C LEU A 48 -1.89 6.90 17.50
N ASP A 49 -2.44 6.29 18.54
CA ASP A 49 -3.06 4.97 18.46
C ASP A 49 -4.25 4.98 17.49
N ALA A 50 -5.06 6.06 17.49
CA ALA A 50 -6.15 6.24 16.53
C ALA A 50 -5.65 6.39 15.09
N ALA A 51 -4.58 7.14 14.85
CA ALA A 51 -3.99 7.33 13.52
C ALA A 51 -3.37 6.03 12.96
N LEU A 52 -2.70 5.25 13.81
CA LEU A 52 -2.15 3.94 13.47
C LEU A 52 -3.28 2.95 13.14
N GLY A 53 -4.33 2.91 13.96
CA GLY A 53 -5.51 2.07 13.72
C GLY A 53 -6.24 2.44 12.43
N PHE A 54 -6.41 3.74 12.15
CA PHE A 54 -6.98 4.24 10.90
C PHE A 54 -6.17 3.78 9.69
N THR A 55 -4.86 3.98 9.72
CA THR A 55 -3.97 3.59 8.63
C THR A 55 -4.01 2.08 8.39
N GLY A 56 -3.94 1.27 9.46
CA GLY A 56 -4.09 -0.17 9.36
C GLY A 56 -5.42 -0.58 8.72
N GLY A 57 -6.54 0.01 9.16
CA GLY A 57 -7.86 -0.25 8.60
C GLY A 57 -7.97 0.06 7.10
N VAL A 58 -7.50 1.24 6.68
CA VAL A 58 -7.53 1.65 5.26
C VAL A 58 -6.69 0.72 4.40
N MET A 59 -5.50 0.30 4.87
CA MET A 59 -4.63 -0.60 4.11
C MET A 59 -5.22 -2.01 3.97
N ILE A 60 -5.88 -2.54 4.99
CA ILE A 60 -6.58 -3.83 4.91
C ILE A 60 -7.74 -3.76 3.92
N ALA A 61 -8.54 -2.69 3.96
CA ALA A 61 -9.65 -2.50 3.02
C ALA A 61 -9.14 -2.38 1.57
N ALA A 62 -8.14 -1.53 1.33
CA ALA A 62 -7.54 -1.36 0.00
C ALA A 62 -6.98 -2.69 -0.55
N SER A 63 -6.38 -3.52 0.30
CA SER A 63 -5.86 -4.83 -0.09
C SER A 63 -6.94 -5.75 -0.65
N PHE A 64 -8.18 -5.71 -0.12
CA PHE A 64 -9.28 -6.51 -0.66
C PHE A 64 -9.96 -5.88 -1.87
N TRP A 65 -10.44 -4.62 -1.74
CA TRP A 65 -11.26 -3.99 -2.79
C TRP A 65 -10.44 -3.45 -3.97
N SER A 66 -9.23 -2.96 -3.72
CA SER A 66 -8.41 -2.33 -4.77
C SER A 66 -7.40 -3.30 -5.40
N LEU A 67 -7.05 -4.40 -4.71
CA LEU A 67 -6.06 -5.36 -5.21
C LEU A 67 -6.66 -6.75 -5.43
N LEU A 68 -7.15 -7.43 -4.39
CA LEU A 68 -7.55 -8.84 -4.48
C LEU A 68 -8.77 -9.06 -5.38
N SER A 69 -9.84 -8.29 -5.19
CA SER A 69 -11.07 -8.41 -5.99
C SER A 69 -10.82 -8.11 -7.48
N PRO A 70 -10.12 -7.02 -7.87
CA PRO A 70 -9.72 -6.81 -9.26
C PRO A 70 -8.84 -7.92 -9.81
N SER A 71 -7.91 -8.45 -9.00
CA SER A 71 -7.02 -9.55 -9.44
C SER A 71 -7.80 -10.82 -9.78
N ILE A 72 -8.83 -11.16 -9.01
CA ILE A 72 -9.74 -12.28 -9.29
C ILE A 72 -10.49 -12.02 -10.61
N ALA A 73 -11.05 -10.82 -10.80
CA ALA A 73 -11.74 -10.46 -12.04
C ALA A 73 -10.84 -10.52 -13.28
N TYR A 74 -9.56 -10.17 -13.15
CA TYR A 74 -8.59 -10.29 -14.25
C TYR A 74 -8.31 -11.74 -14.66
N VAL A 75 -8.37 -12.70 -13.73
CA VAL A 75 -8.21 -14.13 -14.05
C VAL A 75 -9.48 -14.68 -14.69
N GLU A 76 -10.65 -14.25 -14.24
CA GLU A 76 -11.94 -14.59 -14.86
C GLU A 76 -11.98 -14.14 -16.32
N MET A 77 -11.60 -12.88 -16.59
CA MET A 77 -11.50 -12.36 -17.95
C MET A 77 -10.51 -13.16 -18.82
N GLN A 78 -9.38 -13.61 -18.27
CA GLN A 78 -8.43 -14.46 -18.99
C GLN A 78 -9.00 -15.84 -19.31
N ASN A 79 -9.78 -16.42 -18.41
CA ASN A 79 -10.46 -17.69 -18.63
C ASN A 79 -11.53 -17.55 -19.73
N ASP A 80 -12.31 -16.46 -19.73
CA ASP A 80 -13.31 -16.18 -20.77
C ASP A 80 -12.68 -15.99 -22.15
N MET A 81 -11.48 -15.40 -22.20
CA MET A 81 -10.69 -15.25 -23.43
C MET A 81 -9.99 -16.55 -23.87
N GLY A 82 -10.11 -17.65 -23.11
CA GLY A 82 -9.43 -18.92 -23.39
C GLY A 82 -7.91 -18.87 -23.21
N LEU A 83 -7.38 -17.83 -22.57
CA LEU A 83 -5.94 -17.64 -22.30
C LEU A 83 -5.48 -18.49 -21.11
N SER A 84 -6.38 -18.83 -20.19
CA SER A 84 -6.12 -19.74 -19.08
C SER A 84 -7.32 -20.64 -18.78
N THR A 85 -7.08 -21.74 -18.08
CA THR A 85 -8.14 -22.65 -17.57
C THR A 85 -7.98 -22.87 -16.07
N MET A 86 -7.22 -22.00 -15.41
CA MET A 86 -6.90 -22.14 -13.99
C MET A 86 -8.07 -21.66 -13.12
N PRO A 87 -8.24 -22.19 -11.91
CA PRO A 87 -9.21 -21.67 -10.96
C PRO A 87 -8.96 -20.18 -10.68
N VAL A 88 -10.02 -19.37 -10.69
CA VAL A 88 -9.95 -17.90 -10.61
C VAL A 88 -9.23 -17.40 -9.34
N TRP A 89 -9.34 -18.15 -8.25
CA TRP A 89 -8.73 -17.82 -6.95
C TRP A 89 -7.23 -18.17 -6.88
N LEU A 90 -6.72 -19.05 -7.75
CA LEU A 90 -5.40 -19.64 -7.58
C LEU A 90 -4.25 -18.65 -7.82
N PRO A 91 -4.17 -17.92 -8.97
CA PRO A 91 -3.09 -16.95 -9.18
C PRO A 91 -3.07 -15.80 -8.15
N PRO A 92 -4.20 -15.16 -7.79
CA PRO A 92 -4.21 -14.11 -6.77
C PRO A 92 -3.80 -14.63 -5.39
N ALA A 93 -4.20 -15.85 -5.01
CA ALA A 93 -3.81 -16.45 -3.73
C ALA A 93 -2.30 -16.69 -3.66
N ILE A 94 -1.70 -17.27 -4.72
CA ILE A 94 -0.25 -17.49 -4.78
C ILE A 94 0.50 -16.17 -4.69
N GLY A 95 0.09 -15.14 -5.45
CA GLY A 95 0.70 -13.81 -5.39
C GLY A 95 0.61 -13.18 -4.00
N PHE A 96 -0.55 -13.29 -3.35
CA PHE A 96 -0.77 -12.78 -2.00
C PHE A 96 0.12 -13.48 -0.96
N PHE A 97 0.17 -14.82 -0.98
CA PHE A 97 1.01 -15.59 -0.05
C PHE A 97 2.50 -15.38 -0.28
N LEU A 98 2.95 -15.28 -1.55
CA LEU A 98 4.34 -14.96 -1.85
C LEU A 98 4.71 -13.56 -1.36
N GLY A 99 3.83 -12.57 -1.52
CA GLY A 99 4.02 -11.23 -0.96
C GLY A 99 4.11 -11.24 0.57
N ALA A 100 3.22 -11.98 1.24
CA ALA A 100 3.26 -12.13 2.69
C ALA A 100 4.52 -12.83 3.17
N LEU A 101 4.94 -13.91 2.50
CA LEU A 101 6.19 -14.62 2.81
C LEU A 101 7.42 -13.73 2.58
N PHE A 102 7.43 -12.94 1.51
CA PHE A 102 8.49 -11.98 1.24
C PHE A 102 8.61 -10.94 2.35
N LEU A 103 7.49 -10.35 2.79
CA LEU A 103 7.49 -9.42 3.92
C LEU A 103 7.93 -10.09 5.22
N TYR A 104 7.52 -11.33 5.48
CA TYR A 104 7.97 -12.09 6.66
C TYR A 104 9.49 -12.34 6.65
N ILE A 105 10.06 -12.66 5.49
CA ILE A 105 11.51 -12.83 5.35
C ILE A 105 12.22 -11.50 5.59
N LEU A 106 11.73 -10.39 5.02
CA LEU A 106 12.30 -9.07 5.26
C LEU A 106 12.25 -8.69 6.74
N ASP A 107 11.13 -8.96 7.41
CA ASP A 107 10.96 -8.72 8.84
C ASP A 107 11.96 -9.54 9.68
N LYS A 108 12.26 -10.77 9.28
CA LYS A 108 13.23 -11.61 10.01
C LYS A 108 14.69 -11.30 9.70
N THR A 109 14.98 -10.76 8.52
CA THR A 109 16.36 -10.54 8.04
C THR A 109 16.90 -9.16 8.37
N ILE A 110 16.02 -8.17 8.52
CA ILE A 110 16.41 -6.85 8.98
C ILE A 110 16.54 -6.92 10.51
N PRO A 111 17.67 -6.49 11.11
CA PRO A 111 17.82 -6.46 12.56
C PRO A 111 16.94 -5.33 13.12
N HIS A 112 15.97 -5.69 13.97
CA HIS A 112 15.01 -4.73 14.50
C HIS A 112 15.47 -4.22 15.86
N LEU A 113 15.56 -2.91 15.99
CA LEU A 113 15.65 -2.29 17.30
C LEU A 113 14.23 -2.11 17.83
N HIS A 114 13.87 -2.80 18.92
CA HIS A 114 12.65 -2.48 19.64
C HIS A 114 12.67 -1.00 20.02
N LEU A 115 11.53 -0.30 19.85
CA LEU A 115 11.37 1.16 20.01
C LEU A 115 11.86 1.73 21.36
N PHE A 116 12.21 0.86 22.33
CA PHE A 116 12.65 1.17 23.68
C PHE A 116 13.88 0.36 24.16
N ALA A 117 14.48 -0.48 23.32
CA ALA A 117 15.66 -1.28 23.67
C ALA A 117 16.96 -0.51 23.39
N LYS A 118 18.01 -0.75 24.18
CA LYS A 118 19.31 -0.13 23.92
C LYS A 118 19.86 -0.66 22.59
N LYS A 119 20.69 0.13 21.92
CA LYS A 119 21.35 -0.26 20.65
C LYS A 119 22.16 -1.57 20.78
N GLU A 120 22.51 -1.95 22.01
CA GLU A 120 23.19 -3.20 22.40
C GLU A 120 22.26 -4.44 22.47
N GLU A 121 20.93 -4.25 22.45
CA GLU A 121 19.88 -5.29 22.54
C GLU A 121 19.13 -5.45 21.21
N ALA A 122 19.72 -5.03 20.09
CA ALA A 122 19.17 -5.32 18.76
C ALA A 122 19.15 -6.84 18.56
N GLU A 123 17.95 -7.43 18.48
CA GLU A 123 17.80 -8.84 18.13
C GLU A 123 17.63 -8.98 16.62
N GLY A 124 18.44 -9.89 16.04
CA GLY A 124 18.58 -10.14 14.61
C GLY A 124 19.89 -10.86 14.30
#